data_AF-A0A2V6UI16-F1
#
_entry.id   AF-A0A2V6UI16-F1
#
_cell.length_a   1.000
_cell.length_b   1.000
_cell.length_c   1.000
_cell.angle_alpha   90.00
_cell.angle_beta   90.00
_cell.angle_gamma   90.00
#
_symmetry.space_group_name_H-M   'P 1'
#
loop_
_entity.id
_entity.type
_entity.pdbx_description
1 polymer ?
#
loop_
_entity_poly.entity_id
_entity_poly.type
_entity_poly.pdbx_seq_one_letter_code
_entity_poly.pdbx_strand_id
1 'polypeptide(L)'
;DAEGYFIQTRVRIPVKVDDAPFVLTRIERRGEGLHAVLNDGAEEMVDPATVRLGRGDVPYCVVKGGAFAARFSRAAAFQLLALAEYDETSGRGALRLGGREYPLARAS
;
A
#
# COMPACT_ATOMS: atom_id res chain seq x y z
N ASP A 1 -16.52 -8.76 0.38
CA ASP A 1 -17.10 -9.33 -0.87
C ASP A 1 -17.83 -8.20 -1.59
N ALA A 2 -18.75 -8.50 -2.50
CA ALA A 2 -19.53 -7.48 -3.21
C ALA A 2 -20.41 -6.61 -2.28
N GLU A 3 -20.70 -7.08 -1.06
CA GLU A 3 -21.53 -6.38 -0.06
C GLU A 3 -20.67 -5.55 0.92
N GLY A 4 -19.34 -5.56 0.78
CA GLY A 4 -18.40 -4.83 1.63
C GLY A 4 -17.60 -5.72 2.58
N TYR A 5 -17.23 -5.17 3.73
CA TYR A 5 -16.38 -5.84 4.71
C TYR A 5 -17.19 -6.51 5.81
N PHE A 6 -16.65 -7.61 6.35
CA PHE A 6 -17.26 -8.36 7.43
C PHE A 6 -16.20 -9.08 8.26
N ILE A 7 -16.55 -9.39 9.50
CA ILE A 7 -15.80 -10.33 10.34
C ILE A 7 -16.46 -11.69 10.16
N GLN A 8 -15.67 -12.69 9.76
CA GLN A 8 -16.12 -14.07 9.60
C GLN A 8 -15.77 -14.88 10.84
N THR A 9 -16.79 -15.38 11.54
CA THR A 9 -16.66 -16.37 12.61
C THR A 9 -17.56 -17.56 12.29
N ARG A 10 -18.25 -18.16 13.29
CA ARG A 10 -19.41 -19.03 13.05
C ARG A 10 -20.57 -18.28 12.38
N VAL A 11 -20.61 -16.96 12.53
CA VAL A 11 -21.56 -16.06 11.88
C VAL A 11 -20.82 -14.95 11.13
N ARG A 12 -21.52 -14.32 10.18
CA ARG A 12 -21.03 -13.16 9.43
C ARG A 12 -21.52 -11.87 10.08
N ILE A 13 -20.60 -10.98 10.45
CA ILE A 13 -20.91 -9.69 11.06
C ILE A 13 -20.42 -8.57 10.12
N PRO A 14 -21.32 -7.81 9.47
CA PRO A 14 -20.92 -6.72 8.58
C PRO A 14 -20.25 -5.59 9.37
N VAL A 15 -19.20 -5.01 8.79
CA VAL A 15 -18.48 -3.87 9.39
C VAL A 15 -18.30 -2.76 8.36
N LYS A 16 -18.45 -1.51 8.81
CA LYS A 16 -18.15 -0.36 7.98
C LYS A 16 -16.66 -0.04 8.08
N VAL A 17 -16.01 0.08 6.93
CA VAL A 17 -14.64 0.57 6.81
C VAL A 17 -14.71 1.92 6.11
N ASP A 18 -14.23 2.97 6.77
CA ASP A 18 -14.32 4.33 6.23
C ASP A 18 -13.30 4.60 5.10
N ASP A 19 -12.15 3.94 5.13
CA ASP A 19 -11.06 4.16 4.15
C ASP A 19 -10.44 2.84 3.67
N ALA A 20 -9.54 2.25 4.45
CA ALA A 20 -8.94 0.94 4.19
C ALA A 20 -8.99 0.05 5.43
N PRO A 21 -9.23 -1.26 5.27
CA PRO A 21 -9.32 -2.19 6.39
C PRO A 21 -7.97 -2.42 7.09
N PHE A 22 -6.87 -2.19 6.37
CA PHE A 22 -5.50 -2.31 6.90
C PHE A 22 -4.75 -1.00 6.78
N VAL A 23 -3.84 -0.78 7.73
CA VAL A 23 -2.90 0.32 7.72
C VAL A 23 -1.49 -0.26 7.68
N LEU A 24 -0.73 0.15 6.67
CA LEU A 24 0.68 -0.16 6.56
C LEU A 24 1.47 0.81 7.44
N THR A 25 2.08 0.29 8.49
CA THR A 25 2.74 1.08 9.54
C THR A 25 4.22 1.28 9.25
N ARG A 26 4.85 0.34 8.52
CA ARG A 26 6.24 0.43 8.09
C ARG A 26 6.44 -0.20 6.72
N ILE A 27 7.22 0.44 5.86
CA ILE A 27 7.66 -0.09 4.56
C ILE A 27 9.18 0.03 4.48
N GLU A 28 9.83 -0.99 3.93
CA GLU A 28 11.25 -0.96 3.64
C GLU A 28 11.57 -1.74 2.37
N ARG A 29 12.67 -1.40 1.69
CA ARG A 29 13.17 -2.21 0.58
C ARG A 29 13.88 -3.45 1.15
N ARG A 30 13.52 -4.63 0.65
CA ARG A 30 14.21 -5.89 0.94
C ARG A 30 14.53 -6.59 -0.37
N GLY A 31 15.79 -6.53 -0.78
CA GLY A 31 16.25 -7.00 -2.09
C GLY A 31 15.58 -6.21 -3.23
N GLU A 32 14.84 -6.93 -4.07
CA GLU A 32 14.07 -6.38 -5.19
C GLU A 32 12.60 -6.12 -4.88
N GLY A 33 12.16 -6.36 -3.64
CA GLY A 33 10.78 -6.14 -3.22
C GLY A 33 10.62 -5.13 -2.10
N LEU A 34 9.36 -4.89 -1.73
CA LEU A 34 8.98 -4.07 -0.59
C LEU A 34 8.49 -4.96 0.54
N HIS A 35 9.09 -4.82 1.71
CA HIS A 35 8.68 -5.50 2.92
C HIS A 35 7.84 -4.56 3.77
N ALA A 36 6.63 -4.99 4.12
CA ALA A 36 5.64 -4.20 4.83
C ALA A 36 5.33 -4.79 6.21
N VAL A 37 5.09 -3.93 7.18
CA VAL A 37 4.49 -4.27 8.47
C VAL A 37 3.12 -3.60 8.55
N LEU A 38 2.10 -4.36 8.91
CA LEU A 38 0.72 -3.89 9.03
C LEU A 38 0.32 -3.62 10.49
N ASN A 39 -0.80 -2.93 10.69
CA ASN A 39 -1.33 -2.60 12.01
C ASN A 39 -1.82 -3.81 12.82
N ASP A 40 -2.06 -4.95 12.19
CA ASP A 40 -2.35 -6.23 12.86
C ASP A 40 -1.08 -7.02 13.22
N GLY A 41 0.10 -6.45 12.98
CA GLY A 41 1.39 -7.07 13.25
C GLY A 41 1.86 -8.03 12.16
N ALA A 42 1.09 -8.26 11.09
CA ALA A 42 1.53 -9.09 9.99
C ALA A 42 2.66 -8.42 9.21
N GLU A 43 3.60 -9.24 8.73
CA GLU A 43 4.69 -8.84 7.85
C GLU A 43 4.52 -9.57 6.51
N GLU A 44 4.58 -8.84 5.40
CA GLU A 44 4.49 -9.44 4.06
C GLU A 44 5.27 -8.66 3.00
N MET A 45 5.62 -9.37 1.92
CA MET A 45 6.16 -8.72 0.72
C MET A 45 5.01 -8.13 -0.08
N VAL A 46 5.09 -6.84 -0.37
CA VAL A 46 4.10 -6.11 -1.18
C VAL A 46 4.61 -5.99 -2.60
N ASP A 47 3.74 -6.25 -3.56
CA ASP A 47 4.01 -6.01 -4.98
C ASP A 47 4.04 -4.48 -5.24
N PRO A 48 5.20 -3.91 -5.64
CA PRO A 48 5.32 -2.48 -5.94
C PRO A 48 4.35 -2.01 -7.04
N ALA A 49 3.95 -2.91 -7.95
CA ALA A 49 3.00 -2.60 -9.01
C ALA A 49 1.61 -2.25 -8.48
N THR A 50 1.31 -2.58 -7.23
CA THR A 50 0.02 -2.32 -6.58
C THR A 50 0.01 -1.00 -5.82
N VAL A 51 1.17 -0.37 -5.65
CA VAL A 51 1.28 0.94 -5.00
C VAL A 51 0.65 2.01 -5.89
N ARG A 52 -0.27 2.79 -5.30
CA ARG A 52 -1.00 3.88 -5.97
C ARG A 52 -1.19 5.05 -5.03
N LEU A 53 -1.24 6.25 -5.58
CA LEU A 53 -1.60 7.44 -4.80
C LEU A 53 -3.10 7.68 -4.90
N GLY A 54 -3.76 7.81 -3.75
CA GLY A 54 -5.16 8.19 -3.64
C GLY A 54 -5.33 9.71 -3.53
N ARG A 55 -6.50 10.13 -3.03
CA ARG A 55 -6.81 11.54 -2.77
C ARG A 55 -5.80 12.13 -1.77
N GLY A 56 -5.28 13.32 -2.07
CA GLY A 56 -4.29 14.01 -1.24
C GLY A 56 -2.93 13.32 -1.23
N ASP A 57 -2.63 12.56 -2.29
CA ASP A 57 -1.36 11.85 -2.50
C ASP A 57 -1.01 10.84 -1.40
N VAL A 58 -2.06 10.33 -0.73
CA VAL A 58 -1.94 9.26 0.26
C VAL A 58 -1.65 7.94 -0.46
N PRO A 59 -0.56 7.22 -0.13
CA PRO A 59 -0.29 5.94 -0.77
C PRO A 59 -1.19 4.82 -0.25
N TYR A 60 -1.55 3.92 -1.16
CA TYR A 60 -2.24 2.66 -0.91
C TYR A 60 -1.52 1.52 -1.63
N CYS A 61 -1.70 0.29 -1.17
CA CYS A 61 -1.31 -0.93 -1.86
C CYS A 61 -2.34 -2.03 -1.61
N VAL A 62 -2.12 -3.21 -2.21
CA VAL A 62 -2.90 -4.41 -1.87
C VAL A 62 -2.07 -5.34 -1.00
N VAL A 63 -2.74 -5.99 -0.04
CA VAL A 63 -2.14 -6.83 1.00
C VAL A 63 -2.95 -8.11 1.17
N LYS A 64 -2.46 -9.04 2.01
CA LYS A 64 -3.10 -10.34 2.30
C LYS A 64 -3.40 -11.12 1.01
N GLY A 65 -2.40 -11.22 0.14
CA GLY A 65 -2.53 -11.93 -1.14
C GLY A 65 -3.48 -11.24 -2.14
N GLY A 66 -3.63 -9.91 -2.05
CA GLY A 66 -4.47 -9.13 -2.95
C GLY A 66 -5.94 -9.00 -2.53
N ALA A 67 -6.30 -9.52 -1.35
CA ALA A 67 -7.68 -9.50 -0.87
C ALA A 67 -8.12 -8.14 -0.32
N PHE A 68 -7.17 -7.32 0.14
CA PHE A 68 -7.50 -6.07 0.83
C PHE A 68 -6.62 -4.91 0.38
N ALA A 69 -7.21 -3.72 0.32
CA ALA A 69 -6.45 -2.48 0.25
C ALA A 69 -5.84 -2.16 1.62
N ALA A 70 -4.62 -1.62 1.62
CA ALA A 70 -3.98 -1.05 2.79
C ALA A 70 -3.60 0.40 2.52
N ARG A 71 -3.95 1.28 3.45
CA ARG A 71 -3.50 2.67 3.45
C ARG A 71 -2.14 2.79 4.13
N PHE A 72 -1.24 3.59 3.59
CA PHE A 72 0.01 3.89 4.28
C PHE A 72 -0.25 4.87 5.42
N SER A 73 0.28 4.55 6.60
CA SER A 73 0.41 5.54 7.67
C SER A 73 1.30 6.70 7.21
N ARG A 74 1.22 7.84 7.90
CA ARG A 74 2.08 9.00 7.57
C ARG A 74 3.57 8.64 7.63
N ALA A 75 3.99 7.84 8.60
CA ALA A 75 5.36 7.37 8.72
C ALA A 75 5.76 6.48 7.54
N ALA A 76 4.92 5.50 7.19
CA ALA A 76 5.16 4.62 6.04
C ALA A 76 5.15 5.39 4.71
N ALA A 77 4.33 6.44 4.58
CA ALA A 77 4.35 7.29 3.39
C ALA A 77 5.68 8.02 3.23
N PHE A 78 6.25 8.59 4.31
CA PHE A 78 7.59 9.18 4.25
C PHE A 78 8.68 8.15 3.94
N GLN A 79 8.58 6.94 4.49
CA GLN A 79 9.49 5.85 4.15
C GLN A 79 9.40 5.46 2.67
N LEU A 80 8.19 5.39 2.11
CA LEU A 80 7.99 5.13 0.68
C LEU A 80 8.64 6.22 -0.18
N LEU A 81 8.43 7.49 0.18
CA LEU A 81 9.03 8.62 -0.55
C LEU A 81 10.56 8.61 -0.47
N ALA A 82 11.13 8.21 0.66
CA ALA A 82 12.58 8.04 0.78
C ALA A 82 13.16 6.91 -0.08
N LEU A 83 12.31 5.97 -0.54
CA LEU A 83 12.69 4.92 -1.49
C LEU A 83 12.45 5.32 -2.96
N ALA A 84 11.72 6.41 -3.21
CA ALA A 84 11.34 6.83 -4.54
C ALA A 84 12.38 7.76 -5.15
N GLU A 85 12.59 7.61 -6.44
CA GLU A 85 13.28 8.60 -7.27
C GLU A 85 12.26 9.61 -7.78
N TYR A 86 12.61 10.89 -7.75
CA TYR A 86 11.76 11.97 -8.24
C TYR A 86 12.40 12.61 -9.47
N ASP A 87 11.63 12.71 -10.55
CA ASP A 87 12.02 13.44 -11.74
C ASP A 87 11.45 14.87 -11.67
N GLU A 88 12.34 15.83 -11.42
CA GLU A 88 12.02 17.27 -11.36
C GLU A 88 11.41 17.81 -12.66
N THR A 89 11.74 17.20 -13.81
CA THR A 89 11.26 17.68 -15.13
C THR A 89 9.81 17.31 -15.36
N SER A 90 9.44 16.07 -15.01
CA SER A 90 8.07 15.57 -15.19
C SER A 90 7.18 15.74 -13.95
N GLY A 91 7.79 16.03 -12.79
CA GLY A 91 7.12 16.10 -11.50
C GLY A 91 6.61 14.74 -11.00
N ARG A 92 7.23 13.64 -11.44
CA ARG A 92 6.76 12.28 -11.18
C ARG A 92 7.74 11.53 -10.29
N GLY A 93 7.20 10.84 -9.29
CA GLY A 93 7.95 9.90 -8.46
C GLY A 93 7.81 8.47 -8.97
N ALA A 94 8.87 7.67 -8.86
CA ALA A 94 8.83 6.24 -9.17
C ALA A 94 9.73 5.42 -8.24
N LEU A 95 9.35 4.17 -7.98
CA LEU A 95 10.22 3.20 -7.32
C LEU A 95 11.01 2.44 -8.39
N ARG A 96 12.31 2.29 -8.19
CA ARG A 96 13.16 1.44 -9.03
C ARG A 96 13.63 0.21 -8.25
N LEU A 97 13.06 -0.93 -8.60
CA LEU A 97 13.26 -2.20 -7.89
C LEU A 97 13.48 -3.32 -8.91
N GLY A 98 14.58 -4.08 -8.76
CA GLY A 98 14.93 -5.18 -9.68
C GLY A 98 15.05 -4.76 -11.15
N GLY A 99 15.58 -3.56 -11.42
CA GLY A 99 15.69 -3.01 -12.78
C GLY A 99 14.38 -2.59 -13.43
N ARG A 100 13.25 -2.67 -12.71
CA ARG A 100 11.93 -2.22 -13.17
C ARG A 100 11.51 -0.94 -12.47
N GLU A 101 10.83 -0.07 -13.20
CA GLU A 101 10.26 1.17 -12.70
C GLU A 101 8.77 0.99 -12.38
N TYR A 102 8.36 1.49 -11.21
CA TYR A 102 6.98 1.49 -10.73
C TYR A 102 6.56 2.93 -10.42
N PRO A 103 5.74 3.56 -11.28
CA PRO A 103 5.36 4.95 -11.09
C PRO A 103 4.44 5.12 -9.88
N LEU A 104 4.72 6.13 -9.06
CA LEU A 104 3.84 6.59 -7.99
C LEU A 104 2.81 7.55 -8.59
N ALA A 105 1.88 6.99 -9.34
CA ALA A 105 0.81 7.75 -10.00
C ALA A 105 -0.49 7.71 -9.18
N ARG A 106 -1.33 8.73 -9.39
CA ARG A 106 -2.71 8.68 -8.91
C ARG A 106 -3.47 7.56 -9.62
N ALA A 107 -4.31 6.85 -8.87
CA ALA A 107 -5.29 5.97 -9.51
C ALA A 107 -6.25 6.83 -10.36
N SER A 108 -6.35 6.50 -11.66
CA SER A 108 -7.29 7.11 -12.60
C SER A 108 -8.73 6.69 -12.34
#